data_AF-A0A1T4WBM8-F1
#
_entry.id   AF-A0A1T4WBM8-F1
#
_cell.length_a   1.000
_cell.length_b   1.000
_cell.length_c   1.000
_cell.angle_alpha   90.00
_cell.angle_beta   90.00
_cell.angle_gamma   90.00
#
_symmetry.space_group_name_H-M   'P 1'
#
loop_
_entity.id
_entity.type
_entity.pdbx_description
1 polymer ?
#
loop_
_entity_poly.entity_id
_entity_poly.type
_entity_poly.pdbx_seq_one_letter_code
_entity_poly.pdbx_strand_id
1 'polypeptide(L)'
;MEVFRLSVKKFADLSGMGGMFASGRWHQKGQPILYTAGSRSLAALERFVHESPVQMPPLVMMTIYIPDDIAIKRVSETELPNGWDAVPDADVSRHYGSTWLRELTTPVIQLPSAIVACEYNFLVNPMHPDSSKVKVIDQRDFYYDSRLKKMMR
;
A
#
# COMPACT_ATOMS: atom_id res chain seq x y z
N MET A 1 -12.66 1.95 9.98
CA MET A 1 -12.67 2.32 8.53
C MET A 1 -12.28 1.14 7.62
N GLU A 2 -12.61 1.20 6.32
CA GLU A 2 -12.19 0.22 5.30
C GLU A 2 -11.06 0.75 4.43
N VAL A 3 -10.11 -0.11 4.08
CA VAL A 3 -9.03 0.14 3.11
C VAL A 3 -8.90 -1.03 2.15
N PHE A 4 -8.23 -0.81 1.02
CA PHE A 4 -8.23 -1.75 -0.10
C PHE A 4 -6.83 -2.15 -0.50
N ARG A 5 -6.63 -3.44 -0.79
CA ARG A 5 -5.37 -3.96 -1.32
C ARG A 5 -5.65 -4.82 -2.54
N LEU A 6 -5.05 -4.47 -3.67
CA LEU A 6 -5.00 -5.33 -4.84
C LEU A 6 -3.74 -6.19 -4.77
N SER A 7 -3.90 -7.49 -4.54
CA SER A 7 -2.78 -8.44 -4.36
C SER A 7 -2.84 -9.56 -5.39
N VAL A 8 -1.71 -10.21 -5.63
CA VAL A 8 -1.68 -11.51 -6.30
C VAL A 8 -2.40 -12.52 -5.40
N LYS A 9 -3.30 -13.33 -5.98
CA LYS A 9 -4.20 -14.23 -5.25
C LYS A 9 -3.50 -15.12 -4.21
N LYS A 10 -2.31 -15.65 -4.52
CA LYS A 10 -1.51 -16.48 -3.60
C LYS A 10 -0.91 -15.75 -2.39
N PHE A 11 -0.92 -14.41 -2.40
CA PHE A 11 -0.36 -13.54 -1.36
C PHE A 11 -1.44 -12.57 -0.82
N ALA A 12 -2.70 -12.96 -0.89
CA ALA A 12 -3.84 -12.22 -0.39
C ALA A 12 -4.01 -12.40 1.14
N ASP A 13 -3.01 -11.94 1.89
CA ASP A 13 -2.94 -12.01 3.35
C ASP A 13 -2.59 -10.64 3.98
N LEU A 14 -2.35 -10.60 5.29
CA LEU A 14 -1.91 -9.40 6.01
C LEU A 14 -0.45 -9.47 6.50
N SER A 15 0.32 -10.44 6.00
CA SER A 15 1.69 -10.71 6.49
C SER A 15 2.70 -9.62 6.13
N GLY A 16 2.46 -8.90 5.02
CA GLY A 16 3.40 -7.92 4.47
C GLY A 16 4.72 -8.52 3.96
N MET A 17 4.80 -9.84 3.77
CA MET A 17 6.03 -10.54 3.40
C MET A 17 6.63 -10.11 2.06
N GLY A 18 5.87 -9.46 1.18
CA GLY A 18 6.39 -8.88 -0.06
C GLY A 18 7.58 -7.95 0.17
N GLY A 19 7.55 -7.16 1.25
CA GLY A 19 8.65 -6.25 1.60
C GLY A 19 9.93 -6.92 2.07
N MET A 20 9.90 -8.22 2.35
CA MET A 20 11.13 -8.99 2.59
C MET A 20 11.95 -9.21 1.31
N PHE A 21 11.30 -9.17 0.15
CA PHE A 21 11.92 -9.57 -1.12
C PHE A 21 12.27 -8.40 -2.03
N ALA A 22 11.58 -7.27 -1.90
CA ALA A 22 11.79 -6.06 -2.69
C ALA A 22 11.62 -4.80 -1.84
N SER A 23 12.23 -3.70 -2.27
CA SER A 23 11.91 -2.37 -1.74
C SER A 23 10.66 -1.82 -2.44
N GLY A 24 10.00 -0.88 -1.78
CA GLY A 24 8.97 -0.04 -2.40
C GLY A 24 9.11 1.39 -1.91
N ARG A 25 8.24 2.30 -2.33
CA ARG A 25 8.37 3.75 -2.03
C ARG A 25 8.60 4.08 -0.55
N TRP A 26 8.06 3.29 0.37
CA TRP A 26 8.00 3.57 1.81
C TRP A 26 8.73 2.53 2.66
N HIS A 27 9.54 1.64 2.08
CA HIS A 27 10.32 0.69 2.87
C HIS A 27 11.57 0.21 2.11
N GLN A 28 12.58 -0.17 2.88
CA GLN A 28 13.71 -0.93 2.36
C GLN A 28 13.39 -2.43 2.36
N LYS A 29 13.97 -3.15 1.39
CA LYS A 29 13.93 -4.60 1.35
C LYS A 29 14.37 -5.20 2.69
N GLY A 30 13.64 -6.22 3.14
CA GLY A 30 13.90 -6.92 4.41
C GLY A 30 12.98 -6.48 5.54
N GLN A 31 11.93 -5.71 5.24
CA GLN A 31 10.96 -5.24 6.24
C GLN A 31 9.54 -5.64 5.82
N PRO A 32 8.77 -6.37 6.65
CA PRO A 32 7.38 -6.65 6.37
C PRO A 32 6.57 -5.36 6.37
N ILE A 33 5.78 -5.15 5.32
CA ILE A 33 4.89 -3.98 5.22
C ILE A 33 3.71 -4.31 4.32
N LEU A 34 2.54 -3.82 4.70
CA LEU A 34 1.32 -3.97 3.92
C LEU A 34 0.94 -2.64 3.29
N TYR A 35 0.87 -2.60 1.96
CA TYR A 35 0.35 -1.45 1.22
C TYR A 35 -1.15 -1.61 1.00
N THR A 36 -1.90 -0.58 1.37
CA THR A 36 -3.34 -0.46 1.10
C THR A 36 -3.67 0.96 0.67
N ALA A 37 -4.82 1.15 0.04
CA ALA A 37 -5.31 2.42 -0.45
C ALA A 37 -6.67 2.78 0.17
N GLY A 38 -6.97 4.08 0.27
CA GLY A 38 -8.26 4.57 0.77
C GLY A 38 -9.45 4.24 -0.14
N SER A 39 -9.20 3.88 -1.41
CA SER A 39 -10.24 3.53 -2.38
C SER A 39 -9.84 2.31 -3.22
N ARG A 40 -10.84 1.56 -3.73
CA ARG A 40 -10.60 0.45 -4.66
C ARG A 40 -9.96 0.93 -5.97
N SER A 41 -10.36 2.12 -6.43
CA SER A 41 -9.83 2.77 -7.62
C SER A 41 -8.34 3.10 -7.46
N LEU A 42 -7.94 3.64 -6.31
CA LEU A 42 -6.53 3.92 -6.04
C LEU A 42 -5.71 2.63 -5.89
N ALA A 43 -6.22 1.61 -5.21
CA ALA A 43 -5.54 0.30 -5.13
C ALA A 43 -5.29 -0.31 -6.52
N ALA A 44 -6.27 -0.19 -7.42
CA ALA A 44 -6.13 -0.61 -8.80
C ALA A 44 -5.11 0.26 -9.56
N LEU A 45 -5.18 1.58 -9.42
CA LEU A 45 -4.27 2.49 -10.11
C LEU A 45 -2.81 2.32 -9.66
N GLU A 46 -2.56 2.21 -8.35
CA GLU A 46 -1.25 1.93 -7.77
C GLU A 46 -0.65 0.67 -8.37
N ARG A 47 -1.42 -0.42 -8.46
CA ARG A 47 -0.92 -1.66 -9.07
C ARG A 47 -0.69 -1.50 -10.57
N PHE A 48 -1.59 -0.80 -11.27
CA PHE A 48 -1.55 -0.61 -12.72
C PHE A 48 -0.31 0.16 -13.18
N VAL A 49 0.10 1.22 -12.48
CA VAL A 49 1.27 2.02 -12.89
C VAL A 49 2.61 1.34 -12.58
N HIS A 50 2.62 0.36 -11.66
CA HIS A 50 3.84 -0.36 -11.25
C HIS A 50 4.03 -1.72 -11.97
N GLU A 51 3.01 -2.26 -12.63
CA GLU A 51 3.10 -3.56 -13.33
C GLU A 51 3.08 -3.43 -14.85
N SER A 52 3.87 -4.28 -15.51
CA SER A 52 3.76 -4.47 -16.96
C SER A 52 2.48 -5.25 -17.29
N PRO A 53 1.72 -4.85 -18.34
CA PRO A 53 0.37 -5.36 -18.60
C PRO A 53 0.38 -6.73 -19.28
N VAL A 54 1.57 -7.18 -19.72
CA VAL A 54 1.74 -8.31 -20.62
C VAL A 54 1.47 -9.65 -19.91
N GLN A 55 1.65 -9.73 -18.58
CA GLN A 55 1.40 -10.95 -17.79
C GLN A 55 0.89 -10.61 -16.38
N MET A 56 -0.33 -10.07 -16.29
CA MET A 56 -0.95 -9.90 -14.97
C MET A 56 -1.32 -11.28 -14.37
N PRO A 57 -0.82 -11.61 -13.17
CA PRO A 57 -1.22 -12.84 -12.48
C PRO A 57 -2.69 -12.74 -12.02
N PRO A 58 -3.31 -13.83 -11.56
CA PRO A 58 -4.62 -13.74 -10.91
C PRO A 58 -4.58 -12.78 -9.72
N LEU A 59 -5.43 -11.74 -9.75
CA LEU A 59 -5.50 -10.70 -8.74
C LEU A 59 -6.75 -10.84 -7.88
N VAL A 60 -6.64 -10.40 -6.63
CA VAL A 60 -7.74 -10.31 -5.67
C VAL A 60 -7.75 -8.92 -5.08
N MET A 61 -8.92 -8.29 -5.10
CA MET A 61 -9.21 -7.10 -4.32
C MET A 61 -9.60 -7.53 -2.91
N MET A 62 -8.79 -7.15 -1.93
CA MET A 62 -9.06 -7.35 -0.52
C MET A 62 -9.70 -6.09 0.05
N THR A 63 -10.79 -6.27 0.81
CA THR A 63 -11.33 -5.23 1.70
C THR A 63 -10.82 -5.53 3.11
N ILE A 64 -10.12 -4.57 3.69
CA ILE A 64 -9.45 -4.70 4.98
C ILE A 64 -10.08 -3.68 5.92
N TYR A 65 -10.52 -4.16 7.08
CA TYR A 65 -11.05 -3.35 8.15
C TYR A 65 -9.94 -2.94 9.12
N ILE A 66 -9.84 -1.63 9.34
CA ILE A 66 -8.99 -0.98 10.34
C ILE A 66 -9.93 -0.44 11.42
N PRO A 67 -9.91 -0.96 12.67
CA PRO A 67 -10.77 -0.47 13.76
C PRO A 67 -10.59 1.02 14.02
N ASP A 68 -11.64 1.70 14.46
CA ASP A 68 -11.61 3.17 14.63
C ASP A 68 -10.81 3.61 15.87
N ASP A 69 -10.58 2.70 16.83
CA ASP A 69 -9.78 2.90 18.03
C ASP A 69 -8.28 2.60 17.84
N ILE A 70 -7.88 2.12 16.66
CA ILE A 70 -6.47 1.83 16.37
C ILE A 70 -5.71 3.14 16.11
N ALA A 71 -4.49 3.24 16.64
CA ALA A 71 -3.67 4.43 16.41
C ALA A 71 -3.25 4.53 14.93
N ILE A 72 -3.46 5.69 14.31
CA ILE A 72 -3.07 5.97 12.93
C ILE A 72 -2.23 7.24 12.92
N LYS A 73 -0.97 7.15 12.46
CA LYS A 73 -0.16 8.33 12.16
C LYS A 73 -0.64 8.91 10.84
N ARG A 74 -1.22 10.11 10.85
CA ARG A 74 -1.67 10.80 9.62
C ARG A 74 -0.64 11.85 9.23
N VAL A 75 -0.17 11.79 8.00
CA VAL A 75 0.88 12.66 7.48
C VAL A 75 0.34 13.44 6.29
N SER A 76 0.48 14.75 6.32
CA SER A 76 0.18 15.64 5.20
C SER A 76 1.38 15.76 4.25
N GLU A 77 1.14 16.24 3.03
CA GLU A 77 2.21 16.46 2.04
C GLU A 77 3.31 17.41 2.55
N THR A 78 2.94 18.43 3.34
CA THR A 78 3.88 19.41 3.90
C THR A 78 4.79 18.84 4.99
N GLU A 79 4.43 17.70 5.59
CA GLU A 79 5.22 17.03 6.61
C GLU A 79 6.20 16.00 6.01
N LEU A 80 6.08 15.71 4.71
CA LEU A 80 6.93 14.78 4.02
C LEU A 80 8.23 15.45 3.55
N PRO A 81 9.33 14.69 3.51
CA PRO A 81 10.59 15.23 3.02
C PRO A 81 10.50 15.56 1.53
N ASN A 82 11.24 16.59 1.10
CA ASN A 82 11.32 16.98 -0.30
C ASN A 82 11.70 15.77 -1.19
N GLY A 83 10.97 15.58 -2.28
CA GLY A 83 11.19 14.48 -3.24
C GLY A 83 10.58 13.14 -2.84
N TRP A 84 9.68 13.09 -1.84
CA TRP A 84 8.98 11.87 -1.44
C TRP A 84 8.16 11.23 -2.58
N ASP A 85 7.67 12.04 -3.51
CA ASP A 85 6.83 11.72 -4.65
C ASP A 85 7.63 11.51 -5.95
N ALA A 86 8.97 11.55 -5.89
CA ALA A 86 9.83 11.39 -7.06
C ALA A 86 9.52 10.11 -7.86
N VAL A 87 9.78 10.18 -9.18
CA VAL A 87 9.65 9.07 -10.14
C VAL A 87 10.97 8.97 -10.93
N PRO A 88 11.77 7.89 -10.78
CA PRO A 88 11.55 6.72 -9.91
C PRO A 88 11.56 7.07 -8.42
N ASP A 89 11.02 6.16 -7.59
CA ASP A 89 10.92 6.37 -6.15
C ASP A 89 12.31 6.60 -5.52
N ALA A 90 12.41 7.62 -4.67
CA ALA A 90 13.66 8.07 -4.08
C ALA A 90 13.91 7.43 -2.70
N ASP A 91 15.18 7.33 -2.32
CA ASP A 91 15.56 6.79 -1.01
C ASP A 91 15.03 7.63 0.17
N VAL A 92 14.64 8.88 -0.08
CA VAL A 92 14.08 9.79 0.94
C VAL A 92 12.75 9.27 1.50
N SER A 93 11.82 8.83 0.65
CA SER A 93 10.54 8.25 1.10
C SER A 93 10.76 6.87 1.72
N ARG A 94 11.70 6.09 1.20
CA ARG A 94 12.05 4.78 1.74
C ARG A 94 12.60 4.91 3.15
N HIS A 95 13.50 5.86 3.39
CA HIS A 95 14.06 6.13 4.71
C HIS A 95 12.97 6.56 5.71
N TYR A 96 12.09 7.47 5.29
CA TYR A 96 10.97 7.92 6.12
C TYR A 96 10.10 6.74 6.60
N GLY A 97 9.63 5.89 5.67
CA GLY A 97 8.77 4.77 6.03
C GLY A 97 9.53 3.63 6.74
N SER A 98 10.80 3.37 6.39
CA SER A 98 11.63 2.37 7.09
C SER A 98 11.92 2.75 8.54
N THR A 99 12.03 4.05 8.82
CA THR A 99 12.15 4.56 10.20
C THR A 99 10.86 4.35 10.95
N TRP A 100 9.71 4.72 10.38
CA TRP A 100 8.40 4.42 10.99
C TRP A 100 8.19 2.92 11.28
N LEU A 101 8.58 2.03 10.36
CA LEU A 101 8.49 0.58 10.56
C LEU A 101 9.28 0.09 11.77
N ARG A 102 10.47 0.66 12.01
CA ARG A 102 11.36 0.29 13.12
C ARG A 102 10.92 0.87 14.47
N GLU A 103 10.35 2.08 14.45
CA GLU A 103 9.92 2.78 15.66
C GLU A 103 8.73 2.11 16.34
N LEU A 104 7.89 1.39 15.59
CA LEU A 104 6.70 0.70 16.11
C LEU A 104 5.80 1.65 16.94
N THR A 105 5.74 2.94 16.58
CA THR A 105 4.96 3.95 17.31
C THR A 105 3.47 3.88 17.00
N THR A 106 3.11 3.46 15.79
CA THR A 106 1.73 3.27 15.34
C THR A 106 1.63 2.05 14.43
N PRO A 107 0.53 1.28 14.48
CA PRO A 107 0.31 0.13 13.61
C PRO A 107 0.02 0.54 12.16
N VAL A 108 -0.52 1.74 11.96
CA VAL A 108 -0.92 2.26 10.65
C VAL A 108 -0.39 3.67 10.44
N ILE A 109 0.09 3.94 9.24
CA ILE A 109 0.40 5.29 8.77
C ILE A 109 -0.43 5.61 7.52
N GLN A 110 -1.08 6.77 7.53
CA GLN A 110 -1.72 7.35 6.35
C GLN A 110 -0.74 8.30 5.68
N LEU A 111 -0.52 8.10 4.38
CA LEU A 111 0.38 8.89 3.55
C LEU A 111 -0.36 9.34 2.28
N PRO A 112 -0.10 10.55 1.77
CA PRO A 112 -0.64 11.00 0.48
C PRO A 112 -0.18 10.04 -0.63
N SER A 113 -1.05 9.85 -1.63
CA SER A 113 -0.68 9.08 -2.82
C SER A 113 0.15 9.96 -3.76
N ALA A 114 1.21 9.40 -4.34
CA ALA A 114 2.04 10.09 -5.33
C ALA A 114 1.39 10.12 -6.73
N ILE A 115 0.27 9.43 -6.93
CA ILE A 115 -0.40 9.28 -8.23
C ILE A 115 -1.62 10.21 -8.33
N VAL A 116 -2.45 10.22 -7.30
CA VAL A 116 -3.70 10.99 -7.23
C VAL A 116 -3.62 11.92 -6.03
N ALA A 117 -3.58 13.23 -6.31
CA ALA A 117 -3.64 14.26 -5.29
C ALA A 117 -4.93 14.16 -4.47
N CYS A 118 -4.85 14.54 -3.19
CA CYS A 118 -5.96 14.47 -2.23
C CYS A 118 -6.49 13.05 -1.92
N GLU A 119 -5.87 11.99 -2.44
CA GLU A 119 -6.11 10.62 -1.99
C GLU A 119 -4.94 10.09 -1.14
N TYR A 120 -5.22 9.08 -0.33
CA TYR A 120 -4.28 8.56 0.65
C TYR A 120 -4.13 7.04 0.56
N ASN A 121 -2.89 6.60 0.75
CA ASN A 121 -2.55 5.22 1.04
C ASN A 121 -2.44 5.02 2.55
N PHE A 122 -2.73 3.80 2.99
CA PHE A 122 -2.61 3.38 4.38
C PHE A 122 -1.64 2.20 4.42
N LEU A 123 -0.50 2.37 5.08
CA LEU A 123 0.44 1.29 5.27
C LEU A 123 0.23 0.69 6.65
N VAL A 124 0.18 -0.63 6.73
CA VAL A 124 0.11 -1.36 8.00
C VAL A 124 1.46 -1.98 8.27
N ASN A 125 1.95 -1.81 9.50
CA ASN A 125 3.16 -2.44 10.00
C ASN A 125 2.78 -3.77 10.67
N PRO A 126 3.03 -4.94 10.02
CA PRO A 126 2.66 -6.23 10.57
C PRO A 126 3.43 -6.59 11.85
N MET A 127 4.54 -5.91 12.13
CA MET A 127 5.35 -6.13 13.34
C MET A 127 4.83 -5.37 14.55
N HIS A 128 3.90 -4.43 14.38
CA HIS A 128 3.29 -3.70 15.49
C HIS A 128 2.29 -4.60 16.24
N PRO A 129 2.27 -4.65 17.60
CA PRO A 129 1.37 -5.53 18.36
C PRO A 129 -0.12 -5.37 18.03
N ASP A 130 -0.56 -4.11 17.87
CA ASP A 130 -1.96 -3.80 17.49
C ASP A 130 -2.33 -4.13 16.03
N SER A 131 -1.37 -4.51 15.17
CA SER A 131 -1.68 -4.88 13.78
C SER A 131 -2.61 -6.09 13.69
N SER A 132 -2.61 -6.95 14.72
CA SER A 132 -3.54 -8.08 14.87
C SER A 132 -5.02 -7.70 14.90
N LYS A 133 -5.33 -6.42 15.21
CA LYS A 133 -6.70 -5.88 15.18
C LYS A 133 -7.19 -5.59 13.76
N VAL A 134 -6.28 -5.44 12.79
CA VAL A 134 -6.61 -5.25 11.37
C VAL A 134 -7.06 -6.58 10.78
N LYS A 135 -8.19 -6.59 10.06
CA LYS A 135 -8.81 -7.84 9.57
C LYS A 135 -9.19 -7.75 8.11
N VAL A 136 -9.03 -8.85 7.37
CA VAL A 136 -9.67 -8.98 6.06
C VAL A 136 -11.14 -9.29 6.28
N ILE A 137 -12.02 -8.50 5.66
CA ILE A 137 -13.48 -8.67 5.77
C ILE A 137 -14.13 -9.12 4.47
N ASP A 138 -13.46 -8.94 3.33
CA ASP A 138 -13.92 -9.41 2.02
C ASP A 138 -12.72 -9.64 1.08
N GLN A 139 -12.87 -10.60 0.17
CA GLN A 139 -11.91 -10.87 -0.90
C GLN A 139 -12.68 -11.21 -2.17
N ARG A 140 -12.40 -10.50 -3.26
CA ARG A 140 -13.03 -10.74 -4.56
C ARG A 140 -11.99 -10.82 -5.66
N ASP A 141 -12.15 -11.79 -6.55
CA ASP A 141 -11.34 -11.86 -7.77
C ASP A 141 -11.49 -10.54 -8.55
N PHE A 142 -10.36 -10.00 -9.00
CA PHE A 142 -10.30 -8.71 -9.67
C PHE A 142 -9.72 -8.85 -11.07
N TYR A 143 -10.34 -8.15 -12.01
CA TYR A 143 -9.94 -8.10 -13.41
C TYR A 143 -9.94 -6.66 -13.88
N TYR A 144 -8.86 -6.22 -14.52
CA TYR A 144 -8.87 -4.96 -15.23
C TYR A 144 -9.77 -5.05 -16.46
N ASP A 145 -10.57 -4.01 -16.67
CA ASP A 145 -11.39 -3.90 -17.86
C ASP A 145 -10.51 -3.89 -19.12
N SER A 146 -10.89 -4.68 -20.12
CA SER A 146 -10.20 -4.78 -21.41
C SER A 146 -9.97 -3.43 -22.11
N ARG A 147 -10.82 -2.42 -21.84
CA ARG A 147 -10.69 -1.05 -22.38
C ARG A 147 -9.44 -0.34 -21.89
N LEU A 148 -8.90 -0.66 -20.71
CA LEU A 148 -7.66 -0.07 -20.21
C LEU A 148 -6.46 -0.39 -21.12
N LYS A 149 -6.47 -1.56 -21.78
CA LYS A 149 -5.44 -1.92 -22.78
C LYS A 149 -5.37 -0.94 -23.95
N LYS A 150 -6.47 -0.23 -24.27
CA LYS A 150 -6.49 0.77 -25.35
C LYS A 150 -5.69 2.02 -25.01
N MET A 151 -5.51 2.33 -23.72
CA MET A 151 -4.73 3.47 -23.25
C MET A 151 -3.22 3.20 -23.18
N MET A 152 -2.79 1.96 -23.44
CA MET A 152 -1.40 1.49 -23.30
C MET A 152 -0.67 1.46 -24.66
N ARG A 153 -1.11 2.29 -25.60
CA ARG A 153 -0.49 2.44 -26.92
C ARG A 153 0.56 3.53 -26.89
#